data_AF-A0A0H3FVV0-F1
#
_entry.id   AF-A0A0H3FVV0-F1
#
_cell.length_a   1.000
_cell.length_b   1.000
_cell.length_c   1.000
_cell.angle_alpha   90.00
_cell.angle_beta   90.00
_cell.angle_gamma   90.00
#
_symmetry.space_group_name_H-M   'P 1'
#
loop_
_entity.id
_entity.type
_entity.pdbx_description
1 polymer ?
#
loop_
_entity_poly.entity_id
_entity_poly.type
_entity_poly.pdbx_seq_one_letter_code
_entity_poly.pdbx_strand_id
1 'polypeptide(L)'
;MLKSSEVKLAKIIADLAIFLEFTSEELLDPDAAVEAMEQVAAELQLLDDEERSNLANIFIDLSNEYEGDKSEYVRDLPESLGLI
;
A
#
# COMPACT_ATOMS: atom_id res chain seq x y z
N MET A 1 12.25 12.82 8.70
CA MET A 1 12.93 11.53 8.91
C MET A 1 11.98 10.65 9.72
N LEU A 2 11.12 9.92 9.03
CA LEU A 2 10.12 9.04 9.62
C LEU A 2 10.86 7.84 10.26
N LYS A 3 10.91 7.81 11.60
CA LYS A 3 11.78 6.91 12.41
C LYS A 3 11.00 5.84 13.20
N SER A 4 9.77 5.49 12.81
CA SER A 4 9.03 4.38 13.44
C SER A 4 9.13 3.09 12.60
N SER A 5 9.00 1.94 13.26
CA SER A 5 8.87 0.64 12.59
C SER A 5 7.65 0.58 11.67
N GLU A 6 6.58 1.28 12.02
CA GLU A 6 5.34 1.39 11.24
C GLU A 6 5.59 1.98 9.85
N VAL A 7 6.38 3.04 9.76
CA VAL A 7 6.72 3.67 8.46
C VAL A 7 7.50 2.69 7.60
N LYS A 8 8.42 1.91 8.18
CA LYS A 8 9.15 0.89 7.43
C LYS A 8 8.24 -0.23 6.94
N LEU A 9 7.29 -0.67 7.77
CA LEU A 9 6.31 -1.68 7.39
C LEU A 9 5.37 -1.16 6.31
N ALA A 10 4.84 0.05 6.44
CA ALA A 10 4.03 0.71 5.43
C ALA A 10 4.80 0.86 4.11
N LYS A 11 6.09 1.24 4.16
CA LYS A 11 6.93 1.29 2.97
C LYS A 11 7.09 -0.07 2.30
N ILE A 12 7.29 -1.14 3.07
CA ILE A 12 7.37 -2.50 2.53
C ILE A 12 6.05 -2.87 1.82
N ILE A 13 4.91 -2.54 2.42
CA ILE A 13 3.59 -2.77 1.83
C ILE A 13 3.42 -1.95 0.55
N ALA A 14 3.78 -0.67 0.55
CA ALA A 14 3.71 0.20 -0.63
C ALA A 14 4.60 -0.31 -1.77
N ASP A 15 5.82 -0.71 -1.47
CA ASP A 15 6.75 -1.25 -2.46
C ASP A 15 6.24 -2.59 -3.04
N LEU A 16 5.61 -3.43 -2.21
CA LEU A 16 4.95 -4.67 -2.67
C LEU A 16 3.73 -4.36 -3.54
N ALA A 17 2.86 -3.44 -3.13
CA ALA A 17 1.68 -3.06 -3.88
C ALA A 17 2.06 -2.47 -5.26
N ILE A 18 3.09 -1.63 -5.31
CA ILE A 18 3.65 -1.14 -6.58
C ILE A 18 4.13 -2.30 -7.45
N PHE A 19 4.81 -3.29 -6.86
CA PHE A 19 5.26 -4.45 -7.63
C PHE A 19 4.06 -5.23 -8.21
N LEU A 20 3.01 -5.45 -7.43
CA LEU A 20 1.82 -6.18 -7.88
C LEU A 20 1.05 -5.42 -8.97
N GLU A 21 0.92 -4.10 -8.86
CA GLU A 21 0.20 -3.25 -9.82
C GLU A 21 0.98 -3.01 -11.12
N PHE A 22 2.28 -2.69 -11.01
CA PHE A 22 3.07 -2.21 -12.16
C PHE A 22 3.90 -3.31 -12.84
N THR A 23 3.78 -4.57 -12.41
CA THR A 23 4.39 -5.69 -13.14
C THR A 23 3.51 -6.06 -14.32
N SER A 24 4.13 -6.22 -15.49
CA SER A 24 3.41 -6.61 -16.71
C SER A 24 2.71 -7.97 -16.56
N GLU A 25 1.53 -8.09 -17.17
CA GLU A 25 0.74 -9.32 -17.28
C GLU A 25 1.52 -10.52 -17.90
N GLU A 26 2.61 -10.25 -18.64
CA GLU A 26 3.48 -11.31 -19.17
C GLU A 26 4.33 -11.99 -18.07
N LEU A 27 4.56 -11.31 -16.95
CA LEU A 27 5.42 -11.75 -15.85
C LEU A 27 4.65 -12.12 -14.57
N LEU A 28 3.50 -11.50 -14.34
CA LEU A 28 2.64 -11.74 -13.19
C LEU A 28 1.19 -11.78 -13.65
N ASP A 29 0.49 -12.86 -13.31
CA ASP A 29 -0.94 -13.00 -13.56
C ASP A 29 -1.70 -11.87 -12.83
N PRO A 30 -2.43 -10.99 -13.53
CA PRO A 30 -3.19 -9.90 -12.91
C PRO A 30 -4.19 -10.40 -11.87
N ASP A 31 -4.84 -11.55 -12.09
CA ASP A 31 -5.81 -12.09 -11.14
C ASP A 31 -5.10 -12.52 -9.84
N ALA A 32 -3.91 -13.11 -9.95
CA ALA A 32 -3.10 -13.47 -8.79
C ALA A 32 -2.55 -12.23 -8.06
N ALA A 33 -2.23 -11.16 -8.79
CA ALA A 33 -1.79 -9.89 -8.20
C ALA A 33 -2.93 -9.25 -7.37
N VAL A 34 -4.15 -9.24 -7.92
CA VAL A 34 -5.34 -8.76 -7.23
C VAL A 34 -5.63 -9.60 -5.98
N GLU A 35 -5.62 -10.93 -6.10
CA GLU A 35 -5.85 -11.82 -4.94
C GLU A 35 -4.85 -11.56 -3.81
N ALA A 36 -3.57 -11.35 -4.15
CA ALA A 36 -2.54 -11.02 -3.16
C ALA A 36 -2.81 -9.66 -2.49
N MET A 37 -3.24 -8.64 -3.24
CA MET A 37 -3.63 -7.34 -2.69
C MET A 37 -4.86 -7.43 -1.79
N GLU A 38 -5.85 -8.25 -2.15
CA GLU A 38 -7.04 -8.51 -1.32
C GLU A 38 -6.67 -9.16 0.01
N GLN A 39 -5.72 -10.10 0.01
CA GLN A 39 -5.23 -10.71 1.26
C GLN A 39 -4.52 -9.69 2.15
N VAL A 40 -3.70 -8.80 1.57
CA VAL A 40 -3.07 -7.69 2.32
C VAL A 40 -4.12 -6.76 2.90
N ALA A 41 -5.11 -6.35 2.10
CA ALA A 41 -6.19 -5.48 2.55
C ALA A 41 -6.97 -6.12 3.71
N ALA A 42 -7.33 -7.40 3.60
CA ALA A 42 -8.07 -8.12 4.62
C ALA A 42 -7.34 -8.14 5.98
N GLU A 43 -6.03 -8.36 5.98
CA GLU A 43 -5.24 -8.33 7.22
C GLU A 43 -5.14 -6.92 7.80
N LEU A 44 -4.91 -5.89 6.96
CA LEU A 44 -4.80 -4.50 7.41
C LEU A 44 -6.14 -3.95 7.94
N GLN A 45 -7.27 -4.46 7.46
CA GLN A 45 -8.61 -4.10 7.95
C GLN A 45 -8.90 -4.64 9.36
N LEU A 46 -8.07 -5.53 9.90
CA LEU A 46 -8.17 -6.02 11.30
C LEU A 46 -7.57 -5.05 12.32
N LEU A 47 -6.81 -4.06 11.87
CA LEU A 47 -6.28 -2.98 12.71
C LEU A 47 -7.42 -2.16 13.31
N ASP A 48 -7.17 -1.56 14.48
CA ASP A 48 -8.15 -0.65 15.08
C ASP A 48 -8.24 0.69 14.33
N ASP A 49 -9.25 1.51 14.66
CA ASP A 49 -9.52 2.76 13.95
C ASP A 49 -8.35 3.77 14.05
N GLU A 50 -7.61 3.77 15.16
CA GLU A 50 -6.44 4.63 15.37
C GLU A 50 -5.27 4.15 14.51
N GLU A 51 -4.99 2.85 14.53
CA GLU A 51 -3.95 2.20 13.73
C GLU A 51 -4.22 2.37 12.23
N ARG A 52 -5.46 2.19 11.76
CA ARG A 52 -5.86 2.39 10.36
C ARG A 52 -5.66 3.84 9.92
N SER A 53 -6.09 4.80 10.75
CA SER A 53 -5.92 6.23 10.47
C SER A 53 -4.44 6.62 10.42
N ASN A 54 -3.62 6.09 11.33
CA ASN A 54 -2.18 6.32 11.34
C ASN A 54 -1.52 5.74 10.07
N LEU A 55 -1.84 4.49 9.72
CA LEU A 55 -1.31 3.83 8.53
C LEU A 55 -1.70 4.55 7.24
N ALA A 56 -2.95 5.01 7.13
CA ALA A 56 -3.42 5.79 5.99
C ALA A 56 -2.59 7.07 5.79
N ASN A 57 -2.34 7.81 6.87
CA ASN A 57 -1.51 9.02 6.82
C ASN A 57 -0.06 8.70 6.43
N ILE A 58 0.50 7.59 6.90
CA ILE A 58 1.85 7.15 6.53
C ILE A 58 1.93 6.87 5.02
N PHE A 59 0.94 6.23 4.41
CA PHE A 59 0.93 6.01 2.95
C PHE A 59 0.87 7.35 2.19
N ILE A 60 0.03 8.29 2.62
CA ILE A 60 -0.05 9.63 2.02
C ILE A 60 1.31 10.35 2.12
N ASP A 61 1.97 10.30 3.27
CA ASP A 61 3.30 10.89 3.44
C ASP A 61 4.36 10.20 2.56
N LEU A 62 4.35 8.86 2.54
CA LEU A 62 5.26 8.04 1.74
C LEU A 62 5.09 8.26 0.24
N SER A 63 3.89 8.60 -0.23
CA SER A 63 3.63 8.87 -1.64
C SER A 63 4.60 9.92 -2.24
N ASN A 64 5.06 10.86 -1.42
CA ASN A 64 6.02 11.90 -1.82
C ASN A 64 7.45 11.37 -2.07
N GLU A 65 7.75 10.13 -1.65
CA GLU A 65 9.02 9.45 -1.92
C GLU A 65 9.05 8.71 -3.27
N TYR A 66 7.91 8.62 -3.96
CA TYR A 66 7.78 7.99 -5.27
C TYR A 66 7.57 9.03 -6.38
N GLU A 67 7.76 8.62 -7.64
CA GLU A 67 7.63 9.49 -8.81
C GLU A 67 6.54 8.98 -9.77
N GLY A 68 5.86 9.90 -10.45
CA GLY A 68 4.84 9.61 -11.46
C GLY A 68 3.67 8.79 -10.92
N ASP A 69 3.17 7.86 -11.73
CA ASP A 69 2.00 7.02 -11.42
C ASP A 69 2.14 6.26 -10.11
N LYS A 70 3.38 5.93 -9.69
CA LYS A 70 3.63 5.24 -8.41
C LYS A 70 3.33 6.12 -7.20
N SER A 71 3.58 7.44 -7.32
CA SER A 71 3.26 8.40 -6.27
C SER A 71 1.74 8.50 -6.09
N GLU A 72 1.00 8.64 -7.19
CA GLU A 72 -0.46 8.69 -7.18
C GLU A 72 -1.05 7.39 -6.63
N TYR A 73 -0.57 6.25 -7.11
CA TYR A 73 -0.99 4.94 -6.61
C TYR A 73 -0.78 4.77 -5.10
N VAL A 74 0.41 5.10 -4.58
CA VAL A 74 0.70 4.98 -3.13
C VAL A 74 -0.16 5.93 -2.31
N ARG A 75 -0.47 7.13 -2.83
CA ARG A 75 -1.37 8.07 -2.16
C ARG A 75 -2.79 7.52 -2.03
N ASP A 76 -3.23 6.75 -3.02
CA ASP A 76 -4.61 6.25 -3.12
C ASP A 76 -4.76 4.86 -2.45
N LEU A 77 -3.66 4.20 -2.05
CA LEU A 77 -3.66 2.93 -1.31
C LEU A 77 -4.58 2.90 -0.08
N PRO A 78 -4.69 3.95 0.76
CA PRO A 78 -5.61 3.91 1.90
C PRO A 78 -7.06 3.64 1.49
N GLU A 79 -7.51 4.21 0.37
CA GLU A 79 -8.86 3.96 -0.16
C GLU A 79 -8.94 2.55 -0.78
N SER A 80 -7.95 2.15 -1.59
CA SER A 80 -7.94 0.82 -2.24
C SER A 80 -7.87 -0.34 -1.25
N LEU A 81 -7.15 -0.17 -0.13
CA LEU A 81 -7.05 -1.16 0.95
C LEU A 81 -8.23 -1.09 1.93
N GLY A 82 -9.15 -0.13 1.73
CA GLY A 82 -10.31 0.08 2.60
C GLY A 82 -9.90 0.49 4.02
N LEU A 83 -8.91 1.35 4.19
CA LEU A 83 -8.48 1.90 5.48
C LEU A 83 -9.27 3.16 5.89
N ILE A 84 -9.87 3.85 4.92
CA ILE A 84 -10.67 5.08 5.09
C ILE A 84 -11.99 5.01 4.34
#